data_AF-A0AAW7KGL2-F1
#
_entry.id   AF-A0AAW7KGL2-F1
#
_cell.length_a   1.000
_cell.length_b   1.000
_cell.length_c   1.000
_cell.angle_alpha   90.00
_cell.angle_beta   90.00
_cell.angle_gamma   90.00
#
_symmetry.space_group_name_H-M   'P 1'
#
loop_
_entity.id
_entity.type
_entity.pdbx_description
1 polymer ?
#
loop_
_entity_poly.entity_id
_entity_poly.type
_entity_poly.pdbx_seq_one_letter_code
_entity_poly.pdbx_strand_id
1 'polypeptide(L)'
;RSSDLIGIITYTSVIERTKEIGILKALGARKKDITRVFDAETAILGVASGILGVVIAFLATFPINAVLYNLTDLENVATLNPIHGIILIVISTILTMIGGHIPARMAAKKDAAVALRAE
;
A
#
# COMPACT_ATOMS: atom_id res chain seq x y z
N ARG A 1 -17.98 -5.87 -21.99
CA ARG A 1 -17.27 -7.17 -21.88
C ARG A 1 -16.12 -7.11 -20.87
N SER A 2 -15.07 -6.31 -21.09
CA SER A 2 -13.96 -6.21 -20.11
C SER A 2 -14.36 -5.53 -18.80
N SER A 3 -15.24 -4.51 -18.87
CA SER A 3 -15.85 -3.83 -17.72
C SER A 3 -16.63 -4.77 -16.81
N ASP A 4 -17.40 -5.68 -17.42
CA ASP A 4 -18.31 -6.59 -16.71
C ASP A 4 -17.51 -7.65 -15.95
N LEU A 5 -16.42 -8.13 -16.55
CA LEU A 5 -15.45 -9.02 -15.92
C LEU A 5 -14.78 -8.35 -14.71
N ILE A 6 -14.32 -7.11 -14.85
CA ILE A 6 -13.70 -6.35 -13.74
C ILE A 6 -14.70 -6.18 -12.59
N GLY A 7 -15.97 -5.90 -12.89
CA GLY A 7 -17.03 -5.77 -11.89
C GLY A 7 -17.26 -7.07 -11.11
N ILE A 8 -17.35 -8.21 -11.81
CA ILE A 8 -17.54 -9.54 -11.18
C ILE A 8 -16.34 -9.92 -10.31
N ILE A 9 -15.11 -9.69 -10.79
CA ILE A 9 -13.88 -9.99 -10.04
C ILE A 9 -13.81 -9.14 -8.76
N THR A 10 -14.07 -7.83 -8.89
CA THR A 10 -14.05 -6.91 -7.75
C THR A 10 -15.11 -7.29 -6.72
N TYR A 11 -16.32 -7.62 -7.16
CA TYR A 11 -17.39 -8.07 -6.28
C TYR A 11 -17.03 -9.36 -5.54
N THR A 12 -16.54 -10.37 -6.26
CA THR A 12 -16.15 -11.67 -5.69
C THR A 12 -15.03 -11.50 -4.66
N SER A 13 -14.00 -10.71 -4.99
CA SER A 13 -12.89 -10.42 -4.09
C SER A 13 -13.34 -9.73 -2.79
N VAL A 14 -14.33 -8.83 -2.86
CA VAL A 14 -14.90 -8.19 -1.67
C VAL A 14 -15.66 -9.20 -0.79
N ILE A 15 -16.38 -10.14 -1.40
CA ILE A 15 -17.10 -11.19 -0.68
C ILE A 15 -16.13 -12.15 0.01
N GLU A 16 -15.09 -12.61 -0.70
CA GLU A 16 -14.04 -13.50 -0.14
C GLU A 16 -13.36 -12.87 1.07
N ARG A 17 -12.90 -11.61 0.95
CA ARG A 17 -12.24 -10.90 2.05
C ARG A 17 -13.19 -10.62 3.23
N THR A 18 -14.48 -10.44 2.98
CA THR A 18 -15.49 -10.32 4.05
C THR A 18 -15.69 -11.66 4.77
N LYS A 19 -15.67 -12.78 4.05
CA LYS A 19 -15.79 -14.13 4.60
C LYS A 19 -14.61 -14.47 5.52
N GLU A 20 -13.38 -14.16 5.10
CA GLU A 20 -12.17 -14.32 5.92
C GLU A 20 -12.25 -13.53 7.23
N ILE A 21 -12.70 -12.26 7.18
CA ILE A 21 -12.89 -11.42 8.38
C ILE A 21 -14.00 -11.98 9.29
N GLY A 22 -15.05 -12.55 8.71
CA GLY A 22 -16.13 -13.22 9.44
C GLY A 22 -15.66 -14.46 10.20
N ILE A 23 -14.85 -15.30 9.56
CA ILE A 23 -14.23 -16.50 10.16
C ILE A 23 -13.30 -16.10 11.31
N LEU A 24 -12.44 -15.10 11.11
CA LEU A 24 -11.55 -14.57 12.16
C LEU A 24 -12.33 -14.08 13.39
N LYS A 25 -13.47 -13.40 13.18
CA LYS A 25 -14.33 -12.92 14.28
C LYS A 25 -15.07 -14.06 14.99
N ALA A 26 -15.51 -15.08 14.26
CA ALA A 26 -16.15 -16.28 14.83
C ALA A 26 -15.18 -17.09 15.70
N LEU A 27 -13.88 -17.09 15.36
CA LEU A 27 -12.81 -17.67 16.17
C LEU A 27 -12.43 -16.83 17.41
N GLY A 28 -13.09 -15.69 17.63
CA GLY A 28 -12.88 -14.84 18.81
C GLY A 28 -11.85 -13.72 18.65
N ALA A 29 -11.39 -13.42 17.43
CA ALA A 29 -10.48 -12.31 17.19
C ALA A 29 -11.14 -10.97 17.60
N ARG A 30 -10.46 -10.21 18.46
CA ARG A 30 -10.99 -8.91 18.91
C ARG A 30 -10.82 -7.88 17.80
N LYS A 31 -11.66 -6.84 17.81
CA LYS A 31 -11.59 -5.71 16.86
C LYS A 31 -10.16 -5.14 16.75
N LYS A 32 -9.42 -5.08 17.88
CA LYS A 32 -8.02 -4.63 17.95
C LYS A 32 -7.03 -5.54 17.23
N ASP A 33 -7.25 -6.85 17.27
CA ASP A 33 -6.35 -7.83 16.65
C ASP A 33 -6.46 -7.73 15.11
N ILE A 34 -7.67 -7.53 14.60
CA ILE A 34 -7.93 -7.27 13.17
C ILE A 34 -7.27 -5.96 12.72
N THR A 35 -7.47 -4.86 13.46
CA THR A 35 -6.83 -3.58 13.11
C THR A 35 -5.32 -3.71 13.09
N ARG A 36 -4.72 -4.45 14.03
CA ARG A 36 -3.27 -4.63 14.11
C ARG A 36 -2.69 -5.42 12.93
N VAL A 37 -3.41 -6.42 12.44
CA VAL A 37 -3.02 -7.19 11.24
C VAL A 37 -3.05 -6.28 10.00
N PHE A 38 -4.12 -5.50 9.83
CA PHE A 38 -4.23 -4.56 8.72
C PHE A 38 -3.20 -3.43 8.78
N ASP A 39 -2.92 -2.91 9.97
CA ASP A 39 -1.86 -1.91 10.18
C ASP A 39 -0.48 -2.50 9.85
N ALA A 40 -0.22 -3.77 10.20
CA ALA A 40 1.02 -4.46 9.85
C ALA A 40 1.14 -4.71 8.33
N GLU A 41 0.05 -5.13 7.68
CA GLU A 41 -0.01 -5.33 6.23
C GLU A 41 0.29 -4.01 5.49
N THR A 42 -0.35 -2.92 5.91
CA THR A 42 -0.13 -1.60 5.31
C THR A 42 1.25 -1.01 5.62
N ALA A 43 1.83 -1.29 6.79
CA ALA A 43 3.21 -0.93 7.09
C ALA A 43 4.21 -1.66 6.17
N ILE A 44 4.03 -2.98 5.98
CA ILE A 44 4.89 -3.77 5.09
C ILE A 44 4.78 -3.27 3.65
N LEU A 45 3.55 -3.01 3.17
CA LEU A 45 3.33 -2.45 1.84
C LEU A 45 3.93 -1.05 1.68
N GLY A 46 3.83 -0.20 2.70
CA GLY A 46 4.42 1.15 2.69
C GLY A 46 5.95 1.14 2.62
N VAL A 47 6.59 0.27 3.40
CA VAL A 47 8.05 0.11 3.36
C VAL A 47 8.49 -0.47 2.01
N ALA A 48 7.82 -1.53 1.54
CA ALA A 48 8.16 -2.17 0.26
C ALA A 48 8.03 -1.20 -0.93
N SER A 49 6.94 -0.44 -0.97
CA SER A 49 6.72 0.58 -2.00
C SER A 49 7.72 1.74 -1.90
N GLY A 50 8.09 2.18 -0.70
CA GLY A 50 9.14 3.19 -0.50
C GLY A 50 10.51 2.75 -1.01
N ILE A 51 10.92 1.52 -0.67
CA ILE A 51 12.18 0.93 -1.16
C ILE A 51 12.17 0.84 -2.68
N LEU A 52 11.09 0.29 -3.27
CA LEU A 52 10.94 0.20 -4.72
C LEU A 52 10.99 1.57 -5.38
N GLY A 53 10.32 2.58 -4.81
CA GLY A 53 10.34 3.95 -5.32
C GLY A 53 11.74 4.55 -5.36
N VAL A 54 12.54 4.38 -4.29
CA VAL A 54 13.92 4.86 -4.26
C VAL A 54 14.82 4.11 -5.24
N VAL A 55 14.67 2.79 -5.36
CA VAL A 55 15.42 2.00 -6.34
C VAL A 55 15.11 2.47 -7.77
N ILE A 56 13.84 2.68 -8.09
CA ILE A 56 13.42 3.18 -9.40
C ILE A 56 13.97 4.59 -9.63
N ALA A 57 13.90 5.48 -8.64
CA ALA A 57 14.43 6.86 -8.74
C ALA A 57 15.95 6.86 -8.95
N PHE A 58 16.67 5.98 -8.25
CA PHE A 58 18.11 5.81 -8.42
C PHE A 58 18.46 5.29 -9.82
N LEU A 59 17.73 4.29 -10.32
CA LEU A 59 17.92 3.78 -11.68
C LEU A 59 17.57 4.83 -12.74
N ALA A 60 16.52 5.64 -12.51
CA ALA A 60 16.13 6.74 -13.38
C ALA A 60 17.16 7.87 -13.41
N THR A 61 17.96 8.02 -12.36
CA THR A 61 19.05 9.01 -12.31
C THR A 61 20.10 8.75 -13.40
N PHE A 62 20.29 7.50 -13.82
CA PHE A 62 21.27 7.12 -14.86
C PHE A 62 20.93 7.69 -16.25
N PRO A 63 19.75 7.43 -16.85
CA PRO A 63 19.36 8.03 -18.11
C PRO A 63 19.15 9.55 -18.00
N ILE A 64 18.68 10.05 -16.85
CA ILE A 64 18.50 11.49 -16.64
C ILE A 64 19.85 12.22 -16.70
N ASN A 65 20.89 11.72 -16.01
CA ASN A 65 22.22 12.31 -16.10
C ASN A 65 22.82 12.20 -17.52
N ALA A 66 22.58 11.09 -18.23
CA ALA A 66 23.04 10.93 -19.61
C ALA A 66 22.42 11.96 -20.58
N VAL A 67 21.12 12.24 -20.41
CA VAL A 67 20.42 13.28 -21.20
C VAL A 67 20.88 14.68 -20.79
N LEU A 68 21.06 14.92 -19.49
CA LEU A 68 21.44 16.25 -18.98
C LEU A 68 22.87 16.63 -19.36
N TYR A 69 23.81 15.66 -19.33
CA TYR A 69 25.19 15.85 -19.79
C TYR A 69 25.26 16.27 -21.27
N ASN A 70 24.40 15.71 -22.12
CA ASN A 70 24.31 16.08 -23.54
C ASN A 70 23.75 17.50 -23.79
N LEU A 71 23.07 18.09 -22.81
CA LEU A 71 22.35 19.36 -22.98
C LEU A 71 23.03 20.56 -22.30
N THR A 72 23.80 20.35 -21.23
CA THR A 72 24.29 21.46 -20.40
C THR A 72 25.78 21.42 -20.04
N ASP A 73 26.55 20.40 -20.46
CA ASP A 73 27.99 20.24 -20.14
C ASP A 73 28.31 20.26 -18.62
N LEU A 74 27.29 20.09 -17.76
CA LEU A 74 27.43 20.05 -16.31
C LEU A 74 27.46 18.60 -15.84
N GLU A 75 28.60 18.16 -15.29
CA GLU A 75 28.69 16.87 -14.63
C GLU A 75 27.89 16.84 -13.32
N ASN A 76 27.20 15.73 -13.09
CA ASN A 76 26.75 15.30 -11.76
C ASN A 76 25.65 16.16 -11.09
N VAL A 77 24.73 16.75 -11.86
CA VAL A 77 23.66 17.59 -11.29
C VAL A 77 22.55 16.76 -10.64
N ALA A 78 22.20 15.59 -11.19
CA ALA A 78 21.24 14.68 -10.57
C ALA A 78 21.99 13.70 -9.66
N THR A 79 22.50 14.18 -8.52
CA THR A 79 22.95 13.31 -7.43
C THR A 79 21.80 13.09 -6.47
N LEU A 80 21.29 11.85 -6.41
CA LEU A 80 20.30 11.48 -5.39
C LEU A 80 21.03 11.35 -4.04
N ASN A 81 21.04 12.43 -3.25
CA ASN A 81 21.66 12.40 -1.93
C ASN A 81 20.94 11.35 -1.05
N PRO A 82 21.67 10.42 -0.39
CA PRO A 82 21.10 9.37 0.44
C PRO A 82 20.07 9.85 1.47
N ILE A 83 20.24 11.07 1.99
CA ILE A 83 19.32 11.71 2.94
C ILE A 83 17.94 11.94 2.32
N HIS A 84 17.88 12.38 1.06
CA HIS A 84 16.61 12.63 0.37
C HIS A 84 15.90 11.31 0.04
N GLY A 85 16.65 10.25 -0.29
CA GLY A 85 16.10 8.91 -0.46
C GLY A 85 15.42 8.40 0.83
N ILE A 86 16.08 8.56 1.98
CA ILE A 86 15.50 8.18 3.28
C ILE A 86 14.23 9.00 3.57
N ILE A 87 14.25 10.31 3.34
CA ILE A 87 13.07 11.18 3.54
C ILE A 87 11.90 10.75 2.66
N LEU A 88 12.15 10.40 1.39
CA LEU A 88 11.11 9.93 0.48
C LEU A 88 10.50 8.60 0.93
N ILE A 89 11.30 7.66 1.43
CA ILE A 89 10.82 6.40 1.99
C ILE A 89 9.95 6.65 3.23
N VAL A 90 10.39 7.56 4.11
CA VAL A 90 9.63 7.90 5.32
C VAL A 90 8.29 8.53 4.95
N ILE A 91 8.28 9.48 4.01
CA ILE A 91 7.04 10.13 3.53
C ILE A 91 6.11 9.14 2.85
N SER A 92 6.61 8.27 1.96
CA SER A 92 5.79 7.27 1.27
C SER A 92 5.18 6.27 2.24
N THR A 93 5.95 5.84 3.24
CA THR A 93 5.49 4.94 4.29
C THR A 93 4.39 5.59 5.12
N ILE A 94 4.58 6.84 5.55
CA ILE A 94 3.57 7.60 6.31
C ILE A 94 2.28 7.77 5.50
N LEU A 95 2.38 8.19 4.23
CA LEU A 95 1.21 8.36 3.37
C LEU A 95 0.45 7.04 3.17
N THR A 96 1.17 5.93 2.95
CA THR A 96 0.57 4.60 2.80
C THR A 96 -0.09 4.14 4.08
N MET A 97 0.54 4.38 5.24
CA MET A 97 -0.01 4.04 6.53
C MET A 97 -1.28 4.84 6.84
N ILE A 98 -1.31 6.14 6.53
CA ILE A 98 -2.52 6.98 6.68
C ILE A 98 -3.64 6.48 5.77
N GLY A 99 -3.33 6.18 4.49
CA GLY A 99 -4.29 5.63 3.54
C GLY A 99 -4.83 4.25 3.94
N GLY A 100 -4.00 3.42 4.57
CA GLY A 100 -4.33 2.10 5.08
C GLY A 100 -5.07 2.08 6.42
N HIS A 101 -4.83 3.07 7.27
CA HIS A 101 -5.42 3.15 8.60
C HIS A 101 -6.94 3.42 8.57
N ILE A 102 -7.42 4.17 7.56
CA ILE A 102 -8.84 4.43 7.33
C ILE A 102 -9.64 3.13 7.07
N PRO A 103 -9.29 2.29 6.08
CA PRO A 103 -9.98 1.03 5.85
C PRO A 103 -9.77 0.04 7.00
N ALA A 104 -8.62 0.03 7.68
CA ALA A 104 -8.39 -0.82 8.86
C ALA A 104 -9.38 -0.51 10.00
N ARG A 105 -9.63 0.78 10.26
CA ARG A 105 -10.65 1.22 11.22
C ARG A 105 -12.07 0.87 10.76
N MET A 106 -12.38 1.01 9.47
CA MET A 106 -13.68 0.64 8.92
C MET A 106 -13.94 -0.88 9.01
N ALA A 107 -12.96 -1.72 8.69
CA ALA A 107 -13.06 -3.17 8.77
C ALA A 107 -13.22 -3.67 10.22
N ALA A 108 -12.53 -3.03 11.17
CA ALA A 108 -12.67 -3.33 12.59
C ALA A 108 -14.06 -2.93 13.15
N LYS A 109 -14.65 -1.84 12.64
CA LYS A 109 -15.99 -1.36 13.02
C LYS A 109 -17.14 -2.14 12.39
N LYS A 110 -16.98 -2.73 11.19
CA LYS A 110 -18.03 -3.57 10.57
C LYS A 110 -18.40 -4.72 11.53
N ASP A 111 -19.65 -4.80 11.99
CA ASP A 111 -20.04 -5.81 12.96
C ASP A 111 -20.05 -7.21 12.33
N ALA A 112 -19.38 -8.15 13.03
CA ALA A 112 -19.30 -9.57 12.66
C ALA A 112 -20.70 -10.20 12.52
N ALA A 113 -21.63 -9.74 13.37
CA ALA A 113 -22.97 -10.29 13.47
C ALA A 113 -23.83 -10.06 12.22
N VAL A 114 -23.57 -9.02 11.42
CA VAL A 114 -24.28 -8.79 10.15
C VAL A 114 -23.71 -9.66 9.03
N ALA A 115 -22.39 -9.90 9.04
CA ALA A 115 -21.72 -10.74 8.05
C ALA A 115 -22.12 -12.22 8.15
N LEU A 116 -22.53 -12.68 9.35
CA LEU A 116 -22.96 -14.07 9.61
C LEU A 116 -24.47 -14.27 9.58
N ARG A 117 -25.27 -13.20 9.59
CA ARG A 117 -26.74 -13.23 9.48
C ARG A 117 -27.26 -13.00 8.06
N ALA A 118 -26.37 -12.82 7.09
CA ALA A 118 -26.71 -12.75 5.68
C ALA A 118 -26.89 -14.15 5.04
N GLU A 119 -26.84 -15.19 5.87
CA GLU A 119 -27.30 -16.55 5.59
C GLU A 119 -28.62 -16.81 6.31
#